data_AF-A0A382VB63-F1
#
_entry.id   AF-A0A382VB63-F1
#
_cell.length_a   1.000
_cell.length_b   1.000
_cell.length_c   1.000
_cell.angle_alpha   90.00
_cell.angle_beta   90.00
_cell.angle_gamma   90.00
#
_symmetry.space_group_name_H-M   'P 1'
#
loop_
_entity.id
_entity.type
_entity.pdbx_description
1 polymer ?
#
loop_
_entity_poly.entity_id
_entity_poly.type
_entity_poly.pdbx_seq_one_letter_code
_entity_poly.pdbx_strand_id
1 'polypeptide(L)'
;MNPSDLEKIRAELAFDLYPEIREMFNEFPKFRQEILPSKYWEELNHKNLAQLADTGFENFKRTVARNYFTWIVNPMNSQIRFLITEAGYLESLKLFCQLIFKPQHKHLKKRHSFYYDTLTHLLWSYVEKYDDEGLLKQLIEPSLGNPPIVTQNGRLISQDLANSILEYKAILHPRLDSSGLETILELGPGYGR
;
A
#
# COMPACT_ATOMS: atom_id res chain seq x y z
N MET A 1 -18.01 17.35 21.80
CA MET A 1 -16.92 17.64 20.84
C MET A 1 -17.28 16.94 19.54
N ASN A 2 -17.33 17.64 18.41
CA ASN A 2 -17.69 17.03 17.13
C ASN A 2 -16.54 16.09 16.68
N PRO A 3 -16.82 14.96 16.00
CA PRO A 3 -15.81 14.14 15.34
C PRO A 3 -14.71 14.93 14.60
N SER A 4 -15.05 16.03 13.93
CA SER A 4 -14.08 16.88 13.23
C SER A 4 -13.08 17.59 14.17
N ASP A 5 -13.52 17.98 15.37
CA ASP A 5 -12.65 18.65 16.34
C ASP A 5 -11.66 17.65 16.96
N LEU A 6 -12.13 16.42 17.23
CA LEU A 6 -11.27 15.32 17.71
C LEU A 6 -10.20 14.93 16.69
N GLU A 7 -10.54 14.94 15.40
CA GLU A 7 -9.59 14.66 14.32
C GLU A 7 -8.48 15.71 14.24
N LYS A 8 -8.83 17.00 14.38
CA LYS A 8 -7.85 18.11 14.42
C LYS A 8 -6.89 17.99 15.60
N ILE A 9 -7.41 17.74 16.81
CA ILE A 9 -6.59 17.55 18.01
C ILE A 9 -5.62 16.38 17.82
N ARG A 10 -6.08 15.28 17.22
CA ARG A 10 -5.21 14.13 16.92
C ARG A 10 -4.15 14.46 15.88
N ALA A 11 -4.49 15.23 14.86
CA ALA A 11 -3.53 15.66 13.85
C ALA A 11 -2.43 16.55 14.47
N GLU A 12 -2.79 17.47 15.36
CA GLU A 12 -1.83 18.28 16.12
C GLU A 12 -0.93 17.41 17.01
N LEU A 13 -1.51 16.43 17.72
CA LEU A 13 -0.74 15.46 18.52
C LEU A 13 0.27 14.68 17.68
N ALA A 14 -0.05 14.33 16.43
CA ALA A 14 0.88 13.62 15.55
C ALA A 14 2.16 14.44 15.30
N PHE A 15 2.05 15.77 15.18
CA PHE A 15 3.23 16.62 15.02
C PHE A 15 4.10 16.64 16.27
N ASP A 16 3.53 16.50 17.47
CA ASP A 16 4.28 16.36 18.73
C ASP A 16 4.97 15.00 18.84
N LEU A 17 4.32 13.94 18.37
CA LEU A 17 4.87 12.59 18.41
C LEU A 17 5.93 12.30 17.36
N TYR A 18 5.85 12.97 16.19
CA TYR A 18 6.70 12.71 15.03
C TYR A 18 7.34 14.01 14.49
N PRO A 19 8.51 14.42 15.03
CA PRO A 19 9.21 15.63 14.62
C PRO A 19 9.53 15.68 13.13
N GLU A 20 9.87 14.56 12.52
CA GLU A 20 10.20 14.44 11.10
C GLU A 20 8.99 14.82 10.23
N ILE A 21 7.79 14.39 10.64
CA ILE A 21 6.56 14.74 9.94
C ILE A 21 6.29 16.24 10.10
N ARG A 22 6.49 16.81 11.29
CA ARG A 22 6.36 18.26 11.50
C ARG A 22 7.31 19.04 10.59
N GLU A 23 8.56 18.60 10.48
CA GLU A 23 9.56 19.21 9.59
C GLU A 23 9.08 19.22 8.13
N MET A 24 8.50 18.13 7.64
CA MET A 24 7.94 18.06 6.28
C MET A 24 6.86 19.14 6.05
N PHE A 25 5.96 19.36 7.00
CA PHE A 25 4.90 20.37 6.86
C PHE A 25 5.45 21.80 6.99
N ASN A 26 6.51 21.99 7.76
CA ASN A 26 7.18 23.29 7.89
C ASN A 26 7.94 23.72 6.62
N GLU A 27 8.13 22.82 5.66
CA GLU A 27 8.67 23.17 4.34
C GLU A 27 7.63 23.89 3.46
N PHE A 28 6.33 23.57 3.58
CA PHE A 28 5.29 24.13 2.71
C PHE A 28 5.25 25.66 2.68
N PRO A 29 5.31 26.39 3.81
CA PRO A 29 5.26 27.86 3.80
C PRO A 29 6.38 28.56 3.01
N LYS A 30 7.45 27.85 2.66
CA LYS A 30 8.58 28.39 1.89
C LYS A 30 8.28 28.50 0.39
N PHE A 31 7.20 27.86 -0.06
CA PHE A 31 6.85 27.70 -1.46
C PHE A 31 5.72 28.65 -1.88
N ARG A 32 5.60 28.90 -3.19
CA ARG A 32 4.52 29.75 -3.73
C ARG A 32 3.17 29.06 -3.62
N GLN A 33 2.10 29.82 -3.58
CA GLN A 33 0.76 29.27 -3.37
C GLN A 33 0.35 28.25 -4.45
N GLU A 34 0.80 28.41 -5.69
CA GLU A 34 0.46 27.55 -6.83
C GLU A 34 1.09 26.16 -6.75
N ILE A 35 2.12 25.98 -5.93
CA ILE A 35 2.81 24.70 -5.71
C ILE A 35 2.48 24.08 -4.35
N LEU A 36 1.63 24.73 -3.55
CA LEU A 36 1.12 24.14 -2.32
C LEU A 36 0.12 23.02 -2.62
N PRO A 37 -0.03 22.05 -1.71
CA PRO A 37 -1.05 21.02 -1.84
C PRO A 37 -2.45 21.62 -2.03
N SER A 38 -3.27 21.01 -2.88
CA SER A 38 -4.67 21.40 -2.98
C SER A 38 -5.43 21.07 -1.69
N LYS A 39 -6.59 21.69 -1.49
CA LYS A 39 -7.45 21.43 -0.30
C LYS A 39 -7.73 19.94 -0.06
N TYR A 40 -7.87 19.16 -1.12
CA TYR A 40 -8.06 17.72 -1.01
C TYR A 40 -6.87 17.04 -0.32
N TRP A 41 -5.64 17.41 -0.71
CA TRP A 41 -4.41 16.86 -0.13
C TRP A 41 -4.21 17.33 1.31
N GLU A 42 -4.57 18.57 1.64
CA GLU A 42 -4.59 19.05 3.03
C GLU A 42 -5.53 18.21 3.90
N GLU A 43 -6.75 17.95 3.42
CA GLU A 43 -7.73 17.11 4.13
C GLU A 43 -7.26 15.65 4.26
N LEU A 44 -6.67 15.07 3.21
CA LEU A 44 -6.12 13.72 3.26
C LEU A 44 -4.96 13.64 4.27
N ASN A 45 -4.10 14.66 4.29
CA ASN A 45 -3.01 14.76 5.25
C ASN A 45 -3.49 14.87 6.69
N HIS A 46 -4.53 15.66 6.96
CA HIS A 46 -5.14 15.70 8.30
C HIS A 46 -5.67 14.33 8.74
N LYS A 47 -6.32 13.59 7.84
CA LYS A 47 -6.78 12.22 8.13
C LYS A 47 -5.62 11.27 8.41
N ASN A 48 -4.55 11.36 7.62
CA ASN A 48 -3.34 10.55 7.82
C ASN A 48 -2.68 10.86 9.17
N LEU A 49 -2.51 12.14 9.52
CA LEU A 49 -1.96 12.56 10.81
C LEU A 49 -2.81 12.05 11.97
N ALA A 50 -4.14 12.16 11.88
CA ALA A 50 -5.03 11.63 12.89
C ALA A 50 -4.93 10.09 13.03
N GLN A 51 -4.71 9.36 11.93
CA GLN A 51 -4.46 7.92 11.97
C GLN A 51 -3.12 7.58 12.63
N LEU A 52 -2.07 8.36 12.35
CA LEU A 52 -0.75 8.19 12.94
C LEU A 52 -0.77 8.44 14.46
N ALA A 53 -1.46 9.49 14.92
CA ALA A 53 -1.63 9.73 16.36
C ALA A 53 -2.43 8.62 17.08
N ASP A 54 -3.40 7.99 16.39
CA ASP A 54 -4.24 6.95 16.97
C ASP A 54 -3.56 5.57 17.00
N THR A 55 -2.80 5.24 15.95
CA THR A 55 -2.29 3.87 15.74
C THR A 55 -0.78 3.76 15.70
N GLY A 56 -0.07 4.88 15.74
CA GLY A 56 1.37 4.95 15.69
C GLY A 56 1.94 4.86 14.28
N PHE A 57 3.02 5.60 14.02
CA PHE A 57 3.81 5.53 12.80
C PHE A 57 4.28 4.10 12.52
N GLU A 58 4.64 3.34 13.54
CA GLU A 58 5.09 1.96 13.40
C GLU A 58 4.05 1.03 12.75
N ASN A 59 2.77 1.43 12.68
CA ASN A 59 1.71 0.65 12.05
C ASN A 59 1.17 1.27 10.74
N PHE A 60 1.86 2.24 10.14
CA PHE A 60 1.33 2.99 8.99
C PHE A 60 0.98 2.10 7.78
N LYS A 61 1.67 0.97 7.55
CA LYS A 61 1.36 0.03 6.44
C LYS A 61 0.07 -0.77 6.67
N ARG A 62 -0.45 -0.80 7.91
CA ARG A 62 -1.76 -1.39 8.24
C ARG A 62 -2.87 -0.36 8.36
N THR A 63 -2.52 0.92 8.30
CA THR A 63 -3.45 2.04 8.51
C THR A 63 -3.39 3.03 7.35
N VAL A 64 -2.45 3.97 7.36
CA VAL A 64 -2.30 5.04 6.34
C VAL A 64 -2.16 4.48 4.92
N ALA A 65 -1.38 3.40 4.73
CA ALA A 65 -1.16 2.82 3.39
C ALA A 65 -2.45 2.33 2.70
N ARG A 66 -3.53 2.10 3.46
CA ARG A 66 -4.86 1.75 2.92
C ARG A 66 -5.57 2.91 2.22
N ASN A 67 -5.09 4.13 2.41
CA ASN A 67 -5.56 5.30 1.65
C ASN A 67 -4.88 5.37 0.27
N TYR A 68 -3.95 4.45 -0.01
CA TYR A 68 -3.14 4.34 -1.21
C TYR A 68 -3.22 2.90 -1.75
N PHE A 69 -2.08 2.23 -2.00
CA PHE A 69 -1.99 0.95 -2.72
C PHE A 69 -2.28 -0.32 -1.90
N THR A 70 -2.57 -0.21 -0.61
CA THR A 70 -2.97 -1.36 0.21
C THR A 70 -4.49 -1.59 0.10
N TRP A 71 -4.91 -2.31 -0.94
CA TRP A 71 -6.33 -2.45 -1.28
C TRP A 71 -7.02 -3.57 -0.49
N ILE A 72 -8.23 -3.27 -0.01
CA ILE A 72 -9.14 -4.23 0.61
C ILE A 72 -10.37 -4.33 -0.28
N VAL A 73 -10.37 -5.31 -1.16
CA VAL A 73 -11.36 -5.44 -2.23
C VAL A 73 -12.25 -6.65 -1.97
N ASN A 74 -13.57 -6.45 -2.09
CA ASN A 74 -14.53 -7.55 -2.01
C ASN A 74 -14.24 -8.60 -3.12
N PRO A 75 -14.30 -9.91 -2.83
CA PRO A 75 -14.19 -10.98 -3.82
C PRO A 75 -15.04 -10.84 -5.09
N MET A 76 -16.16 -10.11 -5.04
CA MET A 76 -17.01 -9.86 -6.21
C MET A 76 -16.45 -8.80 -7.19
N ASN A 77 -15.38 -8.10 -6.83
CA ASN A 77 -14.76 -7.08 -7.66
C ASN A 77 -14.17 -7.68 -8.95
N SER A 78 -14.21 -6.91 -10.04
CA SER A 78 -13.70 -7.32 -11.35
C SER A 78 -12.23 -7.72 -11.34
N GLN A 79 -11.38 -7.05 -10.54
CA GLN A 79 -9.97 -7.39 -10.39
C GLN A 79 -9.78 -8.78 -9.77
N ILE A 80 -10.53 -9.10 -8.70
CA ILE A 80 -10.47 -10.43 -8.09
C ILE A 80 -10.97 -11.49 -9.06
N ARG A 81 -12.08 -11.23 -9.77
CA ARG A 81 -12.61 -12.15 -10.77
C ARG A 81 -11.61 -12.44 -11.88
N PHE A 82 -10.93 -11.41 -12.38
CA PHE A 82 -9.86 -11.55 -13.35
C PHE A 82 -8.73 -12.44 -12.81
N LEU A 83 -8.23 -12.15 -11.60
CA LEU A 83 -7.16 -12.92 -10.99
C LEU A 83 -7.55 -14.37 -10.66
N ILE A 84 -8.80 -14.64 -10.30
CA ILE A 84 -9.33 -16.01 -10.11
C ILE A 84 -9.29 -16.77 -11.44
N THR A 85 -9.69 -16.15 -12.53
CA THR A 85 -9.64 -16.76 -13.87
C THR A 85 -8.20 -17.06 -14.26
N GLU A 86 -7.27 -16.13 -14.01
CA GLU A 86 -5.85 -16.33 -14.27
C GLU A 86 -5.24 -17.44 -13.40
N ALA A 87 -5.54 -17.48 -12.10
CA ALA A 87 -5.03 -18.51 -11.19
C ALA A 87 -5.68 -19.89 -11.43
N GLY A 88 -6.87 -19.92 -12.00
CA GLY A 88 -7.71 -21.10 -12.11
C GLY A 88 -8.65 -21.25 -10.91
N TYR A 89 -9.90 -21.66 -11.19
CA TYR A 89 -10.96 -21.73 -10.19
C TYR A 89 -10.67 -22.71 -9.04
N LEU A 90 -10.06 -23.87 -9.34
CA LEU A 90 -9.76 -24.89 -8.33
C LEU A 90 -8.67 -24.42 -7.36
N GLU A 91 -7.59 -23.83 -7.86
CA GLU A 91 -6.51 -23.28 -7.02
C GLU A 91 -7.00 -22.09 -6.20
N SER A 92 -7.84 -21.23 -6.80
CA SER A 92 -8.48 -20.13 -6.08
C SER A 92 -9.37 -20.64 -4.94
N LEU A 93 -10.18 -21.69 -5.18
CA LEU A 93 -11.02 -22.30 -4.13
C LEU A 93 -10.18 -22.88 -3.00
N LYS A 94 -9.09 -23.57 -3.33
CA LYS A 94 -8.14 -24.10 -2.34
C LYS A 94 -7.52 -22.99 -1.49
N LEU A 95 -7.08 -21.90 -2.12
CA LEU A 95 -6.58 -20.72 -1.44
C LEU A 95 -7.63 -20.14 -0.49
N PHE A 96 -8.89 -19.97 -0.93
CA PHE A 96 -9.97 -19.47 -0.09
C PHE A 96 -10.20 -20.33 1.15
N CYS A 97 -10.25 -21.66 0.98
CA CYS A 97 -10.40 -22.61 2.08
C CYS A 97 -9.23 -22.55 3.08
N GLN A 98 -8.02 -22.26 2.62
CA GLN A 98 -6.87 -22.07 3.49
C GLN A 98 -6.96 -20.76 4.29
N LEU A 99 -7.37 -19.66 3.63
CA LEU A 99 -7.38 -18.34 4.23
C LEU A 99 -8.53 -18.11 5.23
N ILE A 100 -9.63 -18.85 5.15
CA ILE A 100 -10.79 -18.66 6.05
C ILE A 100 -10.45 -18.90 7.53
N PHE A 101 -9.43 -19.73 7.80
CA PHE A 101 -8.96 -20.05 9.14
C PHE A 101 -7.79 -19.17 9.61
N LYS A 102 -7.25 -18.31 8.74
CA LYS A 102 -6.12 -17.45 9.09
C LYS A 102 -6.54 -16.38 10.12
N PRO A 103 -5.69 -16.07 11.12
CA PRO A 103 -5.99 -15.03 12.09
C PRO A 103 -6.09 -13.65 11.43
N GLN A 104 -6.79 -12.73 12.08
CA GLN A 104 -6.91 -11.35 11.61
C GLN A 104 -5.56 -10.62 11.75
N HIS A 105 -5.28 -9.72 10.80
CA HIS A 105 -4.21 -8.74 10.95
C HIS A 105 -4.60 -7.67 11.96
N LYS A 106 -3.64 -7.19 12.76
CA LYS A 106 -3.85 -6.05 13.66
C LYS A 106 -4.31 -4.83 12.85
N HIS A 107 -5.23 -4.04 13.38
CA HIS A 107 -5.85 -2.87 12.72
C HIS A 107 -6.72 -3.18 11.48
N LEU A 108 -6.93 -4.46 11.15
CA LEU A 108 -7.90 -4.89 10.15
C LEU A 108 -8.99 -5.76 10.79
N LYS A 109 -10.22 -5.62 10.28
CA LYS A 109 -11.30 -6.56 10.61
C LYS A 109 -10.97 -7.93 10.03
N LYS A 110 -11.40 -9.03 10.67
CA LYS A 110 -11.20 -10.40 10.17
C LYS A 110 -11.57 -10.57 8.68
N ARG A 111 -12.75 -10.08 8.28
CA ARG A 111 -13.19 -10.10 6.87
C ARG A 111 -12.26 -9.34 5.92
N HIS A 112 -11.70 -8.20 6.36
CA HIS A 112 -10.80 -7.40 5.54
C HIS A 112 -9.42 -8.05 5.45
N SER A 113 -8.98 -8.73 6.51
CA SER A 113 -7.75 -9.54 6.48
C SER A 113 -7.86 -10.66 5.45
N PHE A 114 -9.01 -11.35 5.42
CA PHE A 114 -9.29 -12.37 4.41
C PHE A 114 -9.28 -11.80 2.98
N TYR A 115 -9.92 -10.66 2.75
CA TYR A 115 -9.91 -9.99 1.44
C TYR A 115 -8.52 -9.56 1.00
N TYR A 116 -7.78 -8.94 1.92
CA TYR A 116 -6.41 -8.51 1.68
C TYR A 116 -5.51 -9.71 1.35
N ASP A 117 -5.55 -10.77 2.14
CA ASP A 117 -4.72 -11.97 1.92
C ASP A 117 -5.06 -12.66 0.59
N THR A 118 -6.36 -12.77 0.28
CA THR A 118 -6.81 -13.34 -0.99
C THR A 118 -6.24 -12.55 -2.16
N LEU A 119 -6.45 -11.23 -2.15
CA LEU A 119 -5.96 -10.36 -3.22
C LEU A 119 -4.44 -10.46 -3.34
N THR A 120 -3.73 -10.45 -2.21
CA THR A 120 -2.26 -10.52 -2.19
C THR A 120 -1.75 -11.81 -2.82
N HIS A 121 -2.30 -12.98 -2.44
CA HIS A 121 -1.88 -14.26 -3.00
C HIS A 121 -2.22 -14.43 -4.48
N LEU A 122 -3.43 -14.00 -4.89
CA LEU A 122 -3.86 -14.06 -6.28
C LEU A 122 -3.03 -13.12 -7.16
N LEU A 123 -2.78 -11.90 -6.70
CA LEU A 123 -1.95 -10.92 -7.39
C LEU A 123 -0.51 -11.41 -7.49
N TRP A 124 0.06 -11.93 -6.39
CA TRP A 124 1.42 -12.47 -6.39
C TRP A 124 1.57 -13.62 -7.40
N SER A 125 0.66 -14.58 -7.37
CA SER A 125 0.65 -15.71 -8.31
C SER A 125 0.48 -15.26 -9.77
N TYR A 126 -0.23 -14.15 -10.01
CA TYR A 126 -0.33 -13.55 -11.33
C TYR A 126 1.00 -12.94 -11.77
N VAL A 127 1.62 -12.09 -10.93
CA VAL A 127 2.90 -11.42 -11.25
C VAL A 127 4.04 -12.44 -11.44
N GLU A 128 4.08 -13.51 -10.64
CA GLU A 128 5.08 -14.59 -10.78
C GLU A 128 5.14 -15.18 -12.19
N LYS A 129 4.01 -15.25 -12.91
CA LYS A 129 3.97 -15.78 -14.29
C LYS A 129 4.65 -14.90 -15.32
N TYR A 130 4.72 -13.60 -15.04
CA TYR A 130 5.27 -12.59 -15.93
C TYR A 130 6.61 -12.06 -15.42
N ASP A 131 7.16 -12.61 -14.32
CA ASP A 131 8.40 -12.17 -13.69
C ASP A 131 9.67 -12.76 -14.33
N ASP A 132 9.85 -12.52 -15.63
CA ASP A 132 10.96 -13.09 -16.41
C ASP A 132 12.36 -12.69 -15.89
N GLU A 133 12.47 -11.48 -15.32
CA GLU A 133 13.70 -10.94 -14.70
C GLU A 133 13.93 -11.44 -13.26
N GLY A 134 12.96 -12.16 -12.68
CA GLY A 134 13.03 -12.68 -11.32
C GLY A 134 13.09 -11.60 -10.24
N LEU A 135 12.49 -10.43 -10.47
CA LEU A 135 12.52 -9.28 -9.56
C LEU A 135 11.83 -9.60 -8.22
N LEU A 136 10.77 -10.40 -8.21
CA LEU A 136 10.08 -10.86 -6.99
C LEU A 136 11.02 -11.64 -6.05
N LYS A 137 12.12 -12.19 -6.58
CA LYS A 137 13.12 -12.90 -5.77
C LYS A 137 14.21 -11.99 -5.22
N GLN A 138 14.36 -10.80 -5.80
CA GLN A 138 15.40 -9.83 -5.45
C GLN A 138 14.88 -8.78 -4.47
N LEU A 139 13.59 -8.44 -4.57
CA LEU A 139 12.94 -7.44 -3.74
C LEU A 139 12.38 -8.06 -2.45
N ILE A 140 12.44 -7.29 -1.36
CA ILE A 140 11.94 -7.69 -0.05
C ILE A 140 11.05 -6.57 0.48
N GLU A 141 9.91 -6.95 1.05
CA GLU A 141 8.98 -6.02 1.67
C GLU A 141 9.62 -5.42 2.94
N PRO A 142 9.80 -4.09 3.02
CA PRO A 142 10.42 -3.47 4.20
C PRO A 142 9.55 -3.67 5.44
N SER A 143 10.17 -4.04 6.57
CA SER A 143 9.49 -4.21 7.85
C SER A 143 8.98 -2.90 8.47
N LEU A 144 9.53 -1.76 8.00
CA LEU A 144 9.12 -0.42 8.42
C LEU A 144 7.62 -0.22 8.20
N GLY A 145 6.93 0.32 9.21
CA GLY A 145 5.48 0.53 9.18
C GLY A 145 4.64 -0.73 9.41
N ASN A 146 5.27 -1.86 9.75
CA ASN A 146 4.63 -3.12 10.15
C ASN A 146 3.63 -3.63 9.08
N PRO A 147 4.10 -4.08 7.91
CA PRO A 147 3.22 -4.56 6.84
C PRO A 147 2.35 -5.75 7.31
N PRO A 148 1.15 -5.97 6.74
CA PRO A 148 0.39 -7.19 6.96
C PRO A 148 1.21 -8.43 6.55
N ILE A 149 1.22 -9.48 7.40
CA ILE A 149 2.09 -10.64 7.18
C ILE A 149 1.38 -11.66 6.29
N VAL A 150 1.77 -11.71 5.02
CA VAL A 150 1.32 -12.71 4.05
C VAL A 150 2.53 -13.46 3.55
N THR A 151 2.47 -14.79 3.54
CA THR A 151 3.64 -15.59 3.14
C THR A 151 3.28 -16.59 2.07
N GLN A 152 4.13 -16.69 1.05
CA GLN A 152 4.04 -17.68 -0.02
C GLN A 152 5.42 -18.31 -0.17
N ASN A 153 5.49 -19.64 -0.12
CA ASN A 153 6.74 -20.40 -0.19
C ASN A 153 7.82 -19.91 0.81
N GLY A 154 7.39 -19.54 2.03
CA GLY A 154 8.28 -19.07 3.10
C GLY A 154 8.76 -17.62 2.97
N ARG A 155 8.29 -16.85 1.97
CA ARG A 155 8.66 -15.45 1.76
C ARG A 155 7.52 -14.51 2.10
N LEU A 156 7.84 -13.36 2.67
CA LEU A 156 6.89 -12.27 2.88
C LEU A 156 6.51 -11.66 1.53
N ILE A 157 5.22 -11.66 1.22
CA ILE A 157 4.65 -11.11 -0.01
C ILE A 157 3.73 -9.94 0.32
N SER A 158 3.60 -8.98 -0.58
CA SER A 158 2.76 -7.80 -0.41
C SER A 158 2.11 -7.39 -1.73
N GLN A 159 0.98 -6.69 -1.63
CA GLN A 159 0.39 -6.03 -2.80
C GLN A 159 1.33 -4.95 -3.35
N ASP A 160 2.08 -4.32 -2.47
CA ASP A 160 3.04 -3.27 -2.80
C ASP A 160 4.10 -3.78 -3.79
N LEU A 161 4.85 -4.81 -3.43
CA LEU A 161 5.85 -5.40 -4.32
C LEU A 161 5.26 -5.88 -5.64
N ALA A 162 4.11 -6.56 -5.58
CA ALA A 162 3.48 -7.09 -6.78
C ALA A 162 3.04 -5.97 -7.74
N ASN A 163 2.45 -4.90 -7.21
CA ASN A 163 2.07 -3.73 -8.02
C ASN A 163 3.29 -2.95 -8.52
N SER A 164 4.33 -2.78 -7.71
CA SER A 164 5.57 -2.11 -8.15
C SER A 164 6.20 -2.80 -9.35
N ILE A 165 6.18 -4.14 -9.40
CA ILE A 165 6.71 -4.88 -10.56
C ILE A 165 5.81 -4.72 -11.79
N LEU A 166 4.48 -4.78 -11.63
CA LEU A 166 3.56 -4.53 -12.73
C LEU A 166 3.74 -3.12 -13.31
N GLU A 167 3.88 -2.12 -12.46
CA GLU A 167 4.11 -0.73 -12.86
C GLU A 167 5.48 -0.53 -13.49
N TYR A 168 6.54 -1.09 -12.89
CA TYR A 168 7.89 -1.07 -13.47
C TYR A 168 7.89 -1.64 -14.89
N LYS A 169 7.21 -2.77 -15.12
CA LYS A 169 7.08 -3.38 -16.45
C LYS A 169 6.21 -2.57 -17.41
N ALA A 170 5.17 -1.93 -16.90
CA ALA A 170 4.34 -1.04 -17.70
C ALA A 170 5.11 0.22 -18.15
N ILE A 171 5.96 0.77 -17.28
CA ILE A 171 6.80 1.94 -17.55
C ILE A 171 7.92 1.57 -18.53
N LEU A 172 8.65 0.48 -18.26
CA LEU A 172 9.74 -0.02 -19.09
C LEU A 172 9.26 -0.95 -20.21
N HIS A 173 8.04 -0.71 -20.71
CA HIS A 173 7.47 -1.46 -21.83
C HIS A 173 8.54 -1.66 -22.93
N PRO A 174 8.63 -2.84 -23.59
CA PRO A 174 9.74 -3.21 -24.50
C PRO A 174 10.02 -2.28 -25.70
N ARG A 175 9.28 -1.18 -25.82
CA ARG A 175 9.49 -0.12 -26.81
C ARG A 175 10.25 1.09 -26.24
N LEU A 176 10.49 1.13 -24.94
CA LEU A 176 11.30 2.15 -24.29
C LEU A 176 12.76 1.68 -24.30
N ASP A 177 13.62 2.41 -24.99
CA ASP A 177 15.06 2.23 -24.85
C ASP A 177 15.49 2.81 -23.50
N SER A 178 15.72 1.94 -22.52
CA SER A 178 16.20 2.32 -21.19
C SER A 178 17.73 2.49 -21.15
N SER A 179 18.44 2.25 -22.25
CA SER A 179 19.89 2.47 -22.31
C SER A 179 20.17 3.98 -22.23
N GLY A 180 20.71 4.41 -21.10
CA GLY A 180 20.97 5.82 -20.80
C GLY A 180 19.96 6.51 -19.87
N LEU A 181 19.02 5.78 -19.27
CA LEU A 181 18.16 6.33 -18.21
C LEU A 181 18.94 6.51 -16.91
N GLU A 182 19.42 7.73 -16.65
CA GLU A 182 20.23 8.04 -15.46
C GLU A 182 19.42 8.65 -14.31
N THR A 183 18.26 9.25 -14.59
CA THR A 183 17.49 10.00 -13.60
C THR A 183 16.00 9.73 -13.75
N ILE A 184 15.34 9.41 -12.63
CA ILE A 184 13.89 9.25 -12.52
C ILE A 184 13.37 10.32 -11.58
N LEU A 185 12.36 11.08 -12.02
CA LEU A 185 11.60 11.98 -11.18
C LEU A 185 10.19 11.43 -11.00
N GLU A 186 9.88 10.97 -9.79
CA GLU A 186 8.54 10.51 -9.44
C GLU A 186 7.67 11.71 -8.99
N LEU A 187 6.50 11.84 -9.60
CA LEU A 187 5.51 12.85 -9.23
C LEU A 187 4.40 12.21 -8.43
N GLY A 188 4.26 12.62 -7.17
CA GLY A 188 3.22 12.12 -6.27
C GLY A 188 3.47 10.69 -5.76
N PRO A 189 4.61 10.40 -5.10
CA PRO A 189 4.98 9.06 -4.64
C PRO A 189 4.07 8.47 -3.54
N GLY A 190 3.07 9.23 -3.08
CA GLY A 190 2.22 8.83 -1.96
C GLY A 190 3.04 8.65 -0.69
N TYR A 191 3.01 7.44 -0.10
CA TYR A 191 3.81 7.10 1.07
C TYR A 191 5.19 6.50 0.74
N GLY A 192 5.60 6.47 -0.53
CA GLY A 192 6.91 5.97 -0.95
C GLY A 192 7.04 4.45 -0.85
N ARG A 193 6.26 3.74 -1.67
CA ARG A 193 6.31 2.28 -1.80
C ARG A 193 7.57 1.84 -2.55
#